data_AF-A0A959DVA5-F1
#
_entry.id   AF-A0A959DVA5-F1
#
_cell.length_a   1.000
_cell.length_b   1.000
_cell.length_c   1.000
_cell.angle_alpha   90.00
_cell.angle_beta   90.00
_cell.angle_gamma   90.00
#
_symmetry.space_group_name_H-M   'P 1'
#
loop_
_entity.id
_entity.type
_entity.pdbx_description
1 polymer ?
#
loop_
_entity_poly.entity_id
_entity_poly.type
_entity_poly.pdbx_seq_one_letter_code
_entity_poly.pdbx_strand_id
1 'polypeptide(L)' 'MAKINVKDTEITIISVEERDYISLTDMANAKESKSRAADIIKNWIRTRYTLEFLGTLEQINNRNFKVVEFDHFK' A
#
# COMPACT_ATOMS: atom_id res chain seq x y z
N MET A 1 9.39 -7.44 -14.57
CA MET A 1 9.21 -6.36 -13.58
C MET A 1 10.56 -6.05 -12.99
N ALA A 2 10.89 -4.78 -12.80
CA ALA A 2 12.14 -4.40 -12.13
C ALA A 2 12.07 -4.81 -10.65
N LYS A 3 13.23 -5.05 -10.03
CA LYS A 3 13.35 -5.40 -8.61
C LYS A 3 14.49 -4.61 -7.98
N ILE A 4 14.35 -4.29 -6.71
CA ILE A 4 15.41 -3.75 -5.87
C ILE A 4 15.66 -4.67 -4.69
N ASN A 5 16.93 -4.77 -4.26
CA ASN A 5 17.28 -5.50 -3.05
C ASN A 5 17.36 -4.52 -1.87
N VAL A 6 16.55 -4.77 -0.85
CA VAL A 6 16.53 -3.99 0.40
C VAL A 6 16.65 -4.97 1.57
N LYS A 7 17.75 -4.89 2.33
CA LYS A 7 18.02 -5.79 3.47
C LYS A 7 17.84 -7.27 3.11
N ASP A 8 18.48 -7.70 2.03
CA ASP A 8 18.43 -9.08 1.51
C ASP A 8 17.03 -9.57 1.09
N THR A 9 16.11 -8.62 0.85
CA THR A 9 14.76 -8.89 0.35
C THR A 9 14.60 -8.26 -1.03
N GLU A 10 14.18 -9.08 -2.01
CA GLU A 10 13.76 -8.57 -3.30
C GLU A 10 12.37 -7.91 -3.21
N ILE A 11 12.29 -6.63 -3.58
CA ILE A 11 11.04 -5.89 -3.68
C ILE A 11 10.76 -5.58 -5.14
N THR A 12 9.57 -5.97 -5.61
CA THR A 12 9.12 -5.70 -6.97
C THR A 12 8.81 -4.22 -7.16
N ILE A 13 9.27 -3.68 -8.29
CA ILE A 13 8.92 -2.34 -8.79
C ILE A 13 7.93 -2.48 -9.96
N ILE A 14 6.85 -1.71 -9.89
CA ILE A 14 5.84 -1.58 -10.92
C ILE A 14 5.90 -0.15 -11.44
N SER A 15 6.16 0.03 -12.73
CA SER A 15 6.17 1.34 -13.37
C SER A 15 4.81 1.59 -14.04
N VAL A 16 4.15 2.69 -13.68
CA VAL A 16 2.85 3.11 -14.21
C VAL A 16 2.90 4.61 -14.49
N GLU A 17 2.57 5.01 -15.72
CA GLU A 17 2.49 6.44 -16.11
C GLU A 17 3.70 7.26 -15.63
N GLU A 18 4.90 6.81 -15.98
CA GLU A 18 6.19 7.47 -15.64
C GLU A 18 6.50 7.55 -14.14
N ARG A 19 5.77 6.80 -13.30
CA ARG A 19 6.02 6.68 -11.87
C ARG A 19 6.35 5.25 -11.47
N ASP A 20 7.32 5.12 -10.58
CA ASP A 20 7.72 3.82 -10.02
C ASP A 20 7.07 3.60 -8.66
N TYR A 21 6.48 2.42 -8.49
CA TYR A 21 5.81 1.98 -7.28
C TYR A 21 6.51 0.73 -6.74
N ILE A 22 6.66 0.63 -5.42
CA ILE A 22 7.22 -0.54 -4.75
C ILE A 22 6.11 -1.45 -4.21
N SER A 23 6.35 -2.76 -4.25
CA SER A 23 5.41 -3.76 -3.71
C SER A 23 5.42 -3.78 -2.17
N LEU A 24 4.36 -3.26 -1.55
CA LEU A 24 4.15 -3.36 -0.10
C LEU A 24 3.98 -4.82 0.35
N THR A 25 3.44 -5.70 -0.51
CA THR A 25 3.30 -7.13 -0.21
C THR A 25 4.66 -7.80 -0.08
N ASP A 26 5.61 -7.47 -0.94
CA ASP A 26 6.98 -8.02 -0.84
C ASP A 26 7.66 -7.54 0.44
N MET A 27 7.49 -6.26 0.79
CA MET A 27 7.99 -5.69 2.05
C MET A 27 7.36 -6.36 3.28
N ALA A 28 6.07 -6.64 3.26
CA ALA A 28 5.38 -7.26 4.38
C ALA A 28 5.76 -8.74 4.55
N ASN A 29 5.90 -9.47 3.45
CA ASN A 29 6.34 -10.87 3.42
C ASN A 29 7.77 -11.07 3.93
N ALA A 30 8.60 -10.03 3.87
CA ALA A 30 9.97 -10.07 4.38
C ALA A 30 10.05 -10.13 5.91
N LYS A 31 9.03 -9.63 6.62
CA LYS A 31 9.05 -9.47 8.07
C LYS A 31 8.63 -10.75 8.81
N GLU A 32 7.58 -11.42 8.34
CA GLU A 32 7.10 -12.74 8.82
C GLU A 32 6.25 -13.43 7.72
N SER A 33 6.13 -14.77 7.81
CA SER A 33 5.33 -15.68 6.95
C SER A 33 4.37 -15.05 5.93
N LYS A 34 4.48 -15.50 4.68
CA LYS A 34 3.69 -15.06 3.50
C LYS A 34 2.17 -14.96 3.70
N SER A 35 1.63 -15.63 4.72
CA SER A 35 0.20 -15.67 5.04
C SER A 35 -0.34 -14.41 5.75
N ARG A 36 0.52 -13.49 6.22
CA ARG A 36 0.11 -12.33 7.05
C ARG A 36 0.36 -10.95 6.46
N ALA A 37 0.76 -10.84 5.19
CA ALA A 37 1.05 -9.55 4.57
C ALA A 37 -0.10 -8.54 4.69
N ALA A 38 -1.35 -9.00 4.49
CA ALA A 38 -2.53 -8.16 4.61
C ALA A 38 -2.68 -7.55 6.02
N ASP A 39 -2.46 -8.33 7.07
CA ASP A 39 -2.59 -7.85 8.46
C ASP A 39 -1.47 -6.88 8.83
N ILE A 40 -0.26 -7.12 8.32
CA ILE A 40 0.88 -6.22 8.49
C ILE A 40 0.62 -4.88 7.81
N ILE A 41 0.16 -4.89 6.55
CA ILE A 41 -0.15 -3.68 5.78
C ILE A 41 -1.30 -2.92 6.43
N LYS A 42 -2.38 -3.61 6.84
CA LYS A 42 -3.48 -3.02 7.62
C LYS A 42 -2.96 -2.32 8.87
N ASN A 43 -2.06 -2.96 9.62
CA ASN A 43 -1.45 -2.35 10.80
C ASN A 43 -0.60 -1.11 10.49
N TRP A 44 0.09 -1.05 9.35
CA TRP A 44 0.85 0.14 8.93
C TRP A 44 -0.07 1.34 8.68
N ILE A 45 -1.24 1.11 8.08
CA ILE A 45 -2.16 2.18 7.70
C ILE A 45 -3.28 2.42 8.72
N ARG A 46 -3.29 1.70 9.85
CA ARG A 46 -4.43 1.67 10.81
C ARG A 46 -4.76 3.00 11.48
N THR A 47 -3.85 3.97 11.44
CA THR A 47 -4.05 5.20 12.21
C THR A 47 -5.11 6.05 11.53
N ARG A 48 -6.00 6.66 12.33
CA ARG A 48 -7.05 7.55 11.82
C ARG A 48 -6.50 8.63 10.91
N TYR A 49 -5.36 9.23 11.28
CA TYR A 49 -4.72 10.27 10.47
C TYR A 49 -4.23 9.73 9.11
N THR A 50 -3.68 8.52 9.06
CA THR A 50 -3.28 7.89 7.79
C THR A 50 -4.49 7.62 6.91
N LEU A 51 -5.58 7.10 7.47
CA LEU A 51 -6.81 6.82 6.72
C LEU A 51 -7.47 8.09 6.20
N GLU A 52 -7.55 9.14 7.04
CA GLU A 52 -8.08 10.44 6.61
C GLU A 52 -7.22 11.04 5.49
N PHE A 53 -5.89 10.99 5.61
CA PHE A 53 -4.98 11.46 4.57
C PHE A 53 -5.17 10.71 3.25
N LEU A 54 -5.18 9.37 3.28
CA LEU A 54 -5.39 8.55 2.09
C LEU A 54 -6.76 8.80 1.45
N GLY A 55 -7.81 8.93 2.28
CA GLY A 55 -9.15 9.25 1.80
C GLY A 55 -9.22 10.61 1.10
N THR A 56 -8.62 11.65 1.67
CA THR A 56 -8.55 12.98 1.03
C THR A 56 -7.71 12.95 -0.25
N LEU A 57 -6.57 12.24 -0.23
CA LEU A 57 -5.72 12.11 -1.41
C LEU A 57 -6.47 11.43 -2.57
N GLU A 58 -7.20 10.35 -2.29
CA GLU A 58 -8.01 9.64 -3.27
C GLU A 58 -9.18 10.50 -3.78
N GLN A 59 -9.87 11.25 -2.91
CA GLN A 59 -10.92 12.19 -3.33
C GLN A 59 -10.42 13.24 -4.35
N ILE A 60 -9.17 13.69 -4.21
CA ILE A 60 -8.58 14.69 -5.10
C ILE A 60 -8.11 14.07 -6.42
N ASN A 61 -7.51 12.87 -6.38
CA ASN A 61 -6.78 12.31 -7.53
C ASN A 61 -7.52 11.19 -8.27
N ASN A 62 -8.53 10.56 -7.65
CA ASN A 62 -9.25 9.43 -8.23
C ASN A 62 -10.72 9.79 -8.45
N ARG A 63 -11.07 10.12 -9.70
CA ARG A 63 -12.45 10.48 -10.10
C ARG A 63 -13.48 9.38 -9.82
N ASN A 64 -13.04 8.12 -9.71
CA ASN A 64 -13.90 6.97 -9.44
C ASN A 64 -13.82 6.52 -7.98
N PHE A 65 -13.36 7.39 -7.07
CA PHE A 65 -13.19 7.04 -5.68
C PHE A 65 -14.52 6.71 -5.00
N LYS A 66 -14.51 5.60 -4.28
CA LYS A 66 -15.66 4.99 -3.63
C LYS A 66 -15.74 5.42 -2.17
N VAL A 67 -16.23 6.64 -1.93
CA VAL A 67 -16.23 7.28 -0.60
C VAL A 67 -17.03 6.46 0.42
N VAL A 68 -18.18 5.92 0.04
CA VAL A 68 -19.06 5.16 0.96
C VAL A 68 -18.37 3.86 1.42
N GLU A 69 -17.78 3.12 0.49
CA GLU A 69 -17.03 1.91 0.82
C GLU A 69 -15.75 2.22 1.60
N PHE A 70 -15.12 3.36 1.35
CA PHE A 70 -13.95 3.81 2.10
C PHE A 70 -14.27 4.13 3.56
N ASP A 71 -15.44 4.69 3.85
CA ASP A 71 -15.88 5.02 5.21
C ASP A 71 -15.95 3.78 6.12
N HIS A 72 -16.14 2.58 5.56
CA HIS A 72 -16.07 1.33 6.33
C HIS A 72 -14.65 1.00 6.86
N PHE A 73 -13.61 1.62 6.31
CA PHE A 73 -12.22 1.47 6.76
C PHE A 73 -11.81 2.51 7.82
N LYS A 74 -12.57 3.60 7.97
CA LYS A 74 -12.31 4.70 8.90
C LYS A 74 -12.78 4.38 10.33
#